data_AF-A0A7R9RMX1-F1
#
_entry.id   AF-A0A7R9RMX1-F1
#
_cell.length_a   1.000
_cell.length_b   1.000
_cell.length_c   1.000
_cell.angle_alpha   90.00
_cell.angle_beta   90.00
_cell.angle_gamma   90.00
#
_symmetry.space_group_name_H-M   'P 1'
#
loop_
_entity.id
_entity.type
_entity.pdbx_description
1 polymer ?
#
loop_
_entity_poly.entity_id
_entity_poly.type
_entity_poly.pdbx_seq_one_letter_code
_entity_poly.pdbx_strand_id
1 'polypeptide(L)'
;FVRLDKFWGMTLTSKNINIKSMLVDLKVVQYTNKVHFPVNREAGNIYKFTLHDVQGFIPRQAIYAWFSRYGEVLDNHKHDTTGLGNGQRRVVLKLREDITLKRVPDFIKFDSFSSYITCPDRPPLCLKCRVHGHIARDCICKRCKVFKQMVPVDHECSSQLWSTKLFGGQTPMEE
;
A
#
# COMPACT_ATOMS: atom_id res chain seq x y z
N PHE A 1 7.49 17.34 22.15
CA PHE A 1 8.18 18.38 21.35
C PHE A 1 9.64 18.02 21.25
N VAL A 2 10.23 18.11 20.06
CA VAL A 2 11.66 17.87 19.82
C VAL A 2 12.24 19.19 19.30
N ARG A 3 13.28 19.69 19.95
CA ARG A 3 14.04 20.85 19.47
C ARG A 3 14.98 20.38 18.38
N LEU A 4 14.77 20.86 17.16
CA LEU A 4 15.72 20.75 16.06
C LEU A 4 16.50 22.07 15.99
N ASP A 5 17.70 22.07 15.43
CA ASP A 5 18.67 23.18 15.53
C ASP A 5 18.09 24.58 15.28
N LYS A 6 17.09 24.71 14.41
CA LYS A 6 16.43 26.00 14.08
C LYS A 6 14.90 26.00 14.20
N PHE A 7 14.28 24.89 14.60
CA PHE A 7 12.81 24.76 14.63
C PHE A 7 12.31 23.88 15.79
N TRP A 8 11.08 24.12 16.20
CA TRP A 8 10.37 23.27 17.15
C TRP A 8 9.49 22.27 16.41
N GLY A 9 9.79 20.97 16.57
CA GLY A 9 8.96 19.90 16.06
C GLY A 9 7.97 19.40 17.12
N MET A 10 6.72 19.16 16.71
CA MET A 10 5.72 18.47 17.54
C MET A 10 5.24 17.22 16.82
N THR A 11 5.34 16.06 17.47
CA THR A 11 4.71 14.84 16.99
C THR A 11 3.35 14.71 17.65
N LEU A 12 2.29 14.76 16.84
CA LEU A 12 0.92 14.53 17.31
C LEU A 12 0.59 13.03 17.22
N THR A 13 0.55 12.36 18.36
CA THR A 13 0.12 10.96 18.45
C THR A 13 -1.38 10.90 18.69
N SER A 14 -2.15 10.84 17.60
CA SER A 14 -3.59 10.51 17.66
C SER A 14 -3.84 9.06 17.21
N LYS A 15 -4.76 8.35 17.88
CA LYS A 15 -5.28 7.05 17.41
C LYS A 15 -6.39 7.23 16.36
N ASN A 16 -6.93 8.44 16.22
CA ASN A 16 -8.00 8.75 15.29
C ASN A 16 -7.41 9.10 13.91
N ILE A 17 -7.75 8.29 12.90
CA ILE A 17 -7.20 8.42 11.55
C ILE A 17 -7.73 9.67 10.83
N ASN A 18 -8.95 10.12 11.16
CA ASN A 18 -9.58 11.29 10.55
C ASN A 18 -8.92 12.60 10.99
N ILE A 19 -8.43 12.65 12.23
CA ILE A 19 -7.68 13.82 12.73
C ILE A 19 -6.32 13.92 12.01
N LYS A 20 -5.69 12.79 11.72
CA LYS A 20 -4.43 12.77 10.96
C LYS A 20 -4.62 13.22 9.53
N SER A 21 -5.68 12.75 8.84
CA SER A 21 -5.98 13.21 7.48
C SER A 21 -6.32 14.70 7.47
N MET A 22 -7.17 15.17 8.38
CA MET A 22 -7.54 16.58 8.50
C MET A 22 -6.33 17.50 8.73
N LEU A 23 -5.41 17.11 9.61
CA LEU A 23 -4.19 17.91 9.87
C LEU A 23 -3.26 17.96 8.66
N VAL A 24 -3.15 16.86 7.90
CA VAL A 24 -2.37 16.80 6.66
C VAL A 24 -3.00 17.69 5.58
N ASP A 25 -4.33 17.68 5.46
CA ASP A 25 -5.07 18.49 4.48
C ASP A 25 -4.97 19.99 4.77
N LEU A 26 -4.92 20.36 6.05
CA LEU A 26 -4.81 21.76 6.46
C LEU A 26 -3.50 22.42 5.99
N LYS A 27 -2.41 21.64 5.77
CA LYS A 27 -1.05 22.07 5.37
C LYS A 27 -0.37 23.08 6.30
N VAL A 28 -1.13 23.92 6.98
CA VAL A 28 -0.73 24.91 7.98
C VAL A 28 -1.78 24.89 9.08
N VAL A 29 -1.37 24.61 10.32
CA VAL A 29 -2.23 24.82 11.49
C VAL A 29 -1.90 26.19 12.05
N GLN A 30 -2.91 27.07 12.06
CA GLN A 30 -2.80 28.36 12.71
C GLN A 30 -3.07 28.20 14.21
N TYR A 31 -2.08 28.56 15.03
CA TYR A 31 -2.24 28.64 16.47
C TYR A 31 -2.07 30.10 16.89
N THR A 32 -3.17 30.73 17.30
CA THR A 32 -3.29 32.18 17.51
C THR A 32 -2.98 32.99 16.24
N ASN A 33 -3.23 34.31 16.24
CA ASN A 33 -3.06 35.18 15.07
C ASN A 33 -1.58 35.39 14.64
N LYS A 34 -0.63 34.59 15.14
CA LYS A 34 0.80 34.85 15.00
C LYS A 34 1.66 33.64 14.62
N VAL A 35 1.17 32.41 14.77
CA VAL A 35 1.99 31.21 14.54
C VAL A 35 1.34 30.27 13.53
N HIS A 36 2.04 30.07 12.42
CA HIS A 36 1.69 29.11 11.37
C HIS A 36 2.60 27.89 11.51
N PHE A 37 2.03 26.73 11.82
CA PHE A 37 2.76 25.47 11.83
C PHE A 37 2.60 24.80 10.48
N PRO A 38 3.63 24.76 9.61
CA PRO A 38 3.55 23.93 8.42
C PRO A 38 3.40 22.47 8.86
N VAL A 39 2.26 21.87 8.54
CA VAL A 39 2.03 20.44 8.75
C VAL A 39 2.64 19.75 7.56
N ASN A 40 3.95 19.55 7.63
CA ASN A 40 4.64 18.90 6.55
C ASN A 40 4.50 17.38 6.71
N ARG A 41 3.82 16.72 5.76
CA ARG A 41 3.90 15.25 5.60
C ARG A 41 5.26 14.83 5.05
N GLU A 42 6.07 15.76 4.54
CA GLU A 42 7.40 15.49 4.01
C GLU A 42 8.38 15.11 5.11
N ALA A 43 8.23 13.91 5.66
CA ALA A 43 9.37 13.09 6.01
C ALA A 43 10.06 12.62 4.71
N GLY A 44 10.36 13.53 3.76
CA GLY A 44 10.85 13.20 2.42
C GLY A 44 10.04 12.09 1.71
N ASN A 45 10.63 11.51 0.68
CA ASN A 45 10.14 10.30 0.04
C ASN A 45 10.31 9.04 0.92
N ILE A 46 10.17 9.14 2.25
CA ILE A 46 10.44 8.05 3.20
C ILE A 46 9.13 7.34 3.59
N TYR A 47 9.08 6.04 3.34
CA TYR A 47 7.92 5.19 3.59
C TYR A 47 8.28 4.00 4.46
N LYS A 48 7.30 3.54 5.24
CA LYS A 48 7.43 2.34 6.08
C LYS A 48 6.61 1.20 5.47
N PHE A 49 7.30 0.13 5.10
CA PHE A 49 6.70 -1.08 4.56
C PHE A 49 6.71 -2.19 5.62
N THR A 50 5.62 -2.94 5.69
CA THR A 50 5.52 -4.17 6.47
C THR A 50 5.26 -5.32 5.51
N LEU A 51 6.17 -6.28 5.48
CA LEU A 51 6.03 -7.54 4.78
C LEU A 51 5.35 -8.52 5.74
N HIS A 52 4.38 -9.25 5.24
CA HIS A 52 3.68 -10.33 5.94
C HIS A 52 4.09 -11.68 5.35
N ASP A 53 4.02 -12.72 6.17
CA ASP A 53 4.31 -14.11 5.78
C ASP A 53 5.72 -14.31 5.20
N VAL A 54 6.71 -13.62 5.77
CA VAL A 54 8.12 -13.80 5.44
C VAL A 54 8.65 -15.02 6.18
N GLN A 55 9.18 -15.98 5.43
CA GLN A 55 9.78 -17.18 5.99
C GLN A 55 10.99 -16.86 6.86
N GLY A 56 11.14 -17.58 7.97
CA GLY A 56 12.19 -17.33 8.96
C GLY A 56 13.61 -17.41 8.40
N PHE A 57 13.83 -18.27 7.40
CA PHE A 57 15.15 -18.45 6.76
C PHE A 57 15.51 -17.34 5.76
N ILE A 58 14.58 -16.45 5.37
CA ILE A 58 14.87 -15.37 4.44
C ILE A 58 15.70 -14.31 5.16
N PRO A 59 16.97 -14.09 4.76
CA PRO A 59 17.83 -13.15 5.45
C PRO A 59 17.38 -11.72 5.18
N ARG A 60 17.58 -10.84 6.16
CA ARG A 60 17.27 -9.41 6.06
C ARG A 60 17.94 -8.77 4.85
N GLN A 61 19.18 -9.14 4.56
CA GLN A 61 19.96 -8.63 3.45
C GLN A 61 19.28 -8.91 2.10
N ALA A 62 18.63 -10.07 1.94
CA ALA A 62 17.87 -10.37 0.73
C ALA A 62 16.66 -9.45 0.59
N ILE A 63 15.97 -9.15 1.70
CA ILE A 63 14.86 -8.19 1.71
C ILE A 63 15.37 -6.80 1.35
N TYR A 64 16.47 -6.35 1.95
CA TYR A 64 17.02 -5.02 1.71
C TYR A 64 17.49 -4.87 0.27
N ALA A 65 18.27 -5.83 -0.25
CA ALA A 65 18.69 -5.86 -1.64
C ALA A 65 17.51 -5.83 -2.61
N TRP A 66 16.40 -6.51 -2.26
CA TRP A 66 15.17 -6.47 -3.06
C TRP A 66 14.60 -5.05 -3.12
N PHE A 67 14.50 -4.35 -2.00
CA PHE A 67 13.96 -2.98 -1.89
C PHE A 67 14.89 -1.88 -2.41
N SER A 68 16.20 -2.12 -2.46
CA SER A 68 17.19 -1.16 -2.97
C SER A 68 16.94 -0.71 -4.41
N ARG A 69 16.16 -1.47 -5.18
CA ARG A 69 15.71 -1.11 -6.54
C ARG A 69 14.82 0.14 -6.58
N TYR A 70 14.15 0.45 -5.47
CA TYR A 70 13.20 1.55 -5.37
C TYR A 70 13.78 2.78 -4.65
N GLY A 71 14.93 2.65 -4.00
CA GLY A 71 15.55 3.72 -3.25
C GLY A 71 16.50 3.24 -2.16
N GLU A 72 16.81 4.15 -1.26
CA GLU A 72 17.74 3.93 -0.15
C GLU A 72 17.01 3.26 1.02
N VAL A 73 17.45 2.07 1.40
CA VAL A 73 16.92 1.38 2.58
C VAL A 73 17.55 2.01 3.81
N LEU A 74 16.73 2.63 4.64
CA LEU A 74 17.15 3.22 5.91
C LEU A 74 17.09 2.12 6.97
N ASP A 75 18.25 1.69 7.47
CA ASP A 75 18.30 0.65 8.50
C ASP A 75 17.55 1.12 9.75
N ASN A 76 16.61 0.31 10.20
CA ASN A 76 15.89 0.54 11.44
C ASN A 76 15.94 -0.73 12.28
N HIS A 77 17.07 -0.89 12.98
CA HIS A 77 17.45 -2.02 13.83
C HIS A 77 16.42 -2.45 14.90
N LYS A 78 15.31 -1.76 15.08
CA LYS A 78 14.46 -1.88 16.27
C LYS A 78 13.36 -2.93 16.22
N HIS A 79 12.97 -3.45 15.04
CA HIS A 79 11.77 -4.28 14.95
C HIS A 79 11.95 -5.52 14.08
N ASP A 80 12.19 -6.62 14.79
CA ASP A 80 12.23 -8.02 14.36
C ASP A 80 13.58 -8.54 13.85
N THR A 81 14.45 -8.83 14.83
CA THR A 81 15.78 -9.42 14.64
C THR A 81 15.75 -10.91 14.29
N THR A 82 14.65 -11.61 14.58
CA THR A 82 14.59 -13.08 14.43
C THR A 82 13.45 -13.55 13.55
N GLY A 83 12.35 -12.80 13.46
CA GLY A 83 11.27 -13.15 12.56
C GLY A 83 10.44 -14.38 12.90
N LEU A 84 10.79 -15.01 14.03
CA LEU A 84 10.22 -16.23 14.57
C LEU A 84 8.89 -15.98 15.30
N GLY A 85 8.52 -14.72 15.57
CA GLY A 85 7.32 -14.39 16.33
C GLY A 85 6.03 -14.41 15.49
N ASN A 86 6.03 -13.73 14.34
CA ASN A 86 4.81 -13.55 13.54
C ASN A 86 5.03 -13.49 12.02
N GLY A 87 6.23 -13.82 11.52
CA GLY A 87 6.55 -13.79 10.09
C GLY A 87 6.52 -12.39 9.46
N GLN A 88 6.43 -11.30 10.24
CA GLN A 88 6.43 -9.95 9.70
C GLN A 88 7.86 -9.41 9.57
N ARG A 89 8.12 -8.58 8.57
CA ARG A 89 9.37 -7.81 8.47
C ARG A 89 9.06 -6.37 8.16
N ARG A 90 9.83 -5.44 8.72
CA ARG A 90 9.66 -4.01 8.45
C ARG A 90 10.86 -3.46 7.70
N VAL A 91 10.57 -2.60 6.72
CA VAL A 91 11.58 -1.90 5.93
C VAL A 91 11.21 -0.43 5.93
N VAL A 92 12.17 0.43 6.25
CA VAL A 92 12.06 1.87 6.04
C VAL A 92 12.82 2.20 4.76
N LEU A 93 12.16 2.86 3.82
CA LEU A 93 12.70 3.09 2.49
C LEU A 93 12.51 4.55 2.11
N LYS A 94 13.60 5.22 1.78
CA LYS A 94 13.58 6.51 1.10
C LYS A 94 13.52 6.23 -0.40
N LEU A 95 12.35 6.40 -1.01
CA LEU A 95 12.19 6.26 -2.46
C LEU A 95 13.05 7.28 -3.20
N ARG A 96 13.57 6.84 -4.35
CA ARG A 96 14.17 7.77 -5.30
C ARG A 96 13.11 8.74 -5.81
N GLU A 97 13.54 9.92 -6.24
CA GLU A 97 12.67 11.01 -6.69
C GLU A 97 11.79 10.62 -7.90
N ASP A 98 12.28 9.70 -8.74
CA ASP A 98 11.58 9.20 -9.92
C ASP A 98 10.54 8.08 -9.63
N ILE A 99 10.44 7.63 -8.38
CA ILE A 99 9.61 6.50 -7.98
C ILE A 99 8.49 6.96 -7.05
N THR A 100 7.26 6.79 -7.52
CA THR A 100 6.08 6.97 -6.66
C THR A 100 5.80 5.71 -5.86
N LEU A 101 5.10 5.87 -4.73
CA LEU A 101 4.70 4.75 -3.88
C LEU A 101 3.93 3.66 -4.64
N LYS A 102 3.17 4.02 -5.69
CA LYS A 102 2.42 3.06 -6.52
C LYS A 102 3.31 2.08 -7.30
N ARG A 103 4.57 2.43 -7.56
CA ARG A 103 5.53 1.58 -8.30
C ARG A 103 6.13 0.46 -7.45
N VAL A 104 6.13 0.60 -6.13
CA VAL A 104 6.52 -0.49 -5.23
C VAL A 104 5.38 -1.52 -5.22
N PRO A 105 5.59 -2.79 -5.56
CA PRO A 105 4.51 -3.76 -5.67
C PRO A 105 3.89 -4.08 -4.31
N ASP A 106 2.67 -4.61 -4.33
CA ASP A 106 1.99 -5.11 -3.13
C ASP A 106 2.46 -6.53 -2.75
N PHE A 107 3.15 -7.23 -3.64
CA PHE A 107 3.71 -8.56 -3.38
C PHE A 107 5.15 -8.64 -3.84
N ILE A 108 5.94 -9.39 -3.10
CA ILE A 108 7.30 -9.76 -3.49
C ILE A 108 7.41 -11.26 -3.51
N LYS A 109 8.26 -11.75 -4.40
CA LYS A 109 8.55 -13.16 -4.54
C LYS A 109 10.01 -13.41 -4.21
N PHE A 110 10.25 -14.31 -3.26
CA PHE A 110 11.55 -14.90 -2.95
C PHE A 110 11.46 -16.36 -3.39
N ASP A 111 12.04 -16.70 -4.54
CA ASP A 111 11.96 -18.05 -5.14
C ASP A 111 10.56 -18.68 -5.05
N SER A 112 10.37 -19.67 -4.18
CA SER A 112 9.11 -20.40 -3.98
C SER A 112 8.11 -19.73 -3.03
N PHE A 113 8.42 -18.55 -2.48
CA PHE A 113 7.63 -17.88 -1.46
C PHE A 113 7.20 -16.48 -1.89
N SER A 114 5.97 -16.11 -1.53
CA SER A 114 5.46 -14.76 -1.75
C SER A 114 5.14 -14.09 -0.42
N SER A 115 5.55 -12.84 -0.26
CA SER A 115 5.20 -12.02 0.88
C SER A 115 4.35 -10.84 0.43
N TYR A 116 3.31 -10.54 1.20
CA TYR A 116 2.43 -9.39 0.98
C TYR A 116 3.01 -8.16 1.67
N ILE A 117 3.02 -7.02 0.99
CA ILE A 117 3.51 -5.75 1.52
C ILE A 117 2.33 -4.83 1.85
N THR A 118 2.34 -4.28 3.06
CA THR A 118 1.49 -3.14 3.44
C THR A 118 2.32 -1.89 3.67
N CYS A 119 1.75 -0.73 3.32
CA CYS A 119 2.29 0.58 3.63
C CYS A 119 1.15 1.46 4.14
N PRO A 120 1.24 2.11 5.32
CA PRO A 120 0.17 2.96 5.84
C PRO A 120 -0.20 4.12 4.90
N ASP A 121 0.76 4.56 4.09
CA ASP A 121 0.61 5.66 3.14
C ASP A 121 -0.01 5.23 1.80
N ARG A 122 -0.31 3.92 1.63
CA ARG A 122 -0.99 3.35 0.46
C ARG A 122 -2.38 2.85 0.87
N PRO A 123 -3.42 3.05 0.03
CA PRO A 123 -4.70 2.38 0.25
C PRO A 123 -4.51 0.86 0.34
N PRO A 124 -5.26 0.15 1.20
CA PRO A 124 -5.10 -1.29 1.34
C PRO A 124 -5.44 -2.01 0.03
N LEU A 125 -4.71 -3.07 -0.28
CA LEU A 125 -5.07 -3.97 -1.38
C LEU A 125 -6.08 -5.01 -0.88
N CYS A 126 -7.19 -5.14 -1.60
CA CYS A 126 -8.11 -6.23 -1.36
C CYS A 126 -7.53 -7.56 -1.86
N LEU A 127 -7.24 -8.49 -0.94
CA LEU A 127 -6.72 -9.81 -1.30
C LEU A 127 -7.73 -10.69 -2.08
N LYS A 128 -9.01 -10.31 -2.04
CA LYS A 128 -10.10 -10.99 -2.76
C LYS A 128 -10.13 -10.56 -4.23
N CYS A 129 -10.35 -9.27 -4.51
CA CYS A 129 -10.52 -8.75 -5.88
C CYS A 129 -9.25 -8.12 -6.48
N ARG A 130 -8.17 -7.98 -5.72
CA ARG A 130 -6.88 -7.38 -6.14
C ARG A 130 -6.99 -5.90 -6.55
N VAL A 131 -7.93 -5.16 -5.95
CA VAL A 131 -8.12 -3.72 -6.14
C VAL A 131 -7.76 -2.96 -4.86
N HIS A 132 -7.10 -1.80 -4.99
CA HIS A 132 -6.79 -0.91 -3.87
C HIS A 132 -8.03 -0.14 -3.37
N GLY A 133 -8.10 0.14 -2.07
CA GLY A 133 -9.11 1.01 -1.46
C GLY A 133 -9.96 0.34 -0.38
N HIS A 134 -9.96 -0.99 -0.29
CA HIS A 134 -10.70 -1.74 0.73
C HIS A 134 -9.97 -3.05 1.08
N ILE A 135 -10.34 -3.67 2.21
CA ILE A 135 -9.83 -4.99 2.61
C ILE A 135 -10.79 -6.10 2.19
N ALA A 136 -10.32 -7.35 2.16
CA ALA A 136 -11.11 -8.50 1.71
C ALA A 136 -12.43 -8.69 2.49
N ARG A 137 -12.46 -8.31 3.78
CA ARG A 137 -13.66 -8.36 4.62
C ARG A 137 -14.77 -7.42 4.12
N ASP A 138 -14.41 -6.27 3.57
CA ASP A 138 -15.34 -5.25 3.09
C ASP A 138 -15.63 -5.41 1.59
N CYS A 139 -15.12 -6.47 0.97
CA CYS A 139 -15.19 -6.67 -0.47
C CYS A 139 -16.53 -7.27 -0.90
N ILE A 140 -17.31 -6.43 -1.59
CA ILE A 140 -18.60 -6.80 -2.19
C ILE A 140 -18.45 -7.53 -3.54
N CYS A 141 -17.25 -7.93 -3.98
CA CYS A 141 -17.10 -8.68 -5.23
C CYS A 141 -17.50 -10.16 -5.05
N LYS A 142 -18.07 -10.76 -6.09
CA LYS A 142 -18.38 -12.20 -6.20
C LYS A 142 -17.48 -12.87 -7.26
N ARG A 143 -17.23 -14.18 -7.12
CA ARG A 143 -16.50 -14.93 -8.16
C ARG A 143 -17.47 -15.28 -9.29
N CYS A 144 -17.23 -14.77 -10.49
CA CYS A 144 -18.02 -15.12 -11.66
C CYS A 144 -17.74 -16.57 -12.06
N LYS A 145 -18.79 -17.39 -12.21
CA LYS A 145 -18.67 -18.81 -12.60
C LYS A 145 -18.20 -18.98 -14.06
N VAL A 146 -18.47 -17.99 -14.91
CA VAL A 146 -18.09 -17.97 -16.33
C VAL A 146 -16.61 -17.61 -16.49
N PHE A 147 -16.23 -16.41 -16.06
CA PHE A 147 -14.85 -15.90 -16.25
C PHE A 147 -13.85 -16.40 -15.20
N LYS A 148 -14.32 -17.08 -14.14
CA LYS A 148 -13.54 -17.49 -12.95
C LYS A 148 -12.81 -16.34 -12.23
N GLN A 149 -13.10 -15.10 -12.59
CA GLN A 149 -12.57 -13.85 -12.04
C GLN A 149 -13.52 -13.21 -11.01
N MET A 150 -13.00 -12.30 -10.21
CA MET A 150 -13.81 -11.51 -9.26
C MET A 150 -14.48 -10.35 -9.99
N VAL A 151 -15.79 -10.21 -9.83
CA VAL A 151 -16.60 -9.15 -10.42
C VAL A 151 -17.44 -8.46 -9.34
N PRO A 152 -17.85 -7.18 -9.53
CA PRO A 152 -18.85 -6.54 -8.68
C PRO A 152 -20.12 -7.38 -8.52
N VAL A 153 -20.83 -7.26 -7.37
CA VAL A 153 -22.02 -8.10 -7.10
C VAL A 153 -23.18 -7.80 -8.06
N ASP A 154 -23.29 -6.57 -8.52
CA ASP A 154 -24.21 -6.08 -9.55
C ASP A 154 -23.82 -6.53 -10.97
N HIS A 155 -22.61 -7.06 -11.17
CA HIS A 155 -22.21 -7.58 -12.48
C HIS A 155 -22.99 -8.85 -12.83
N GLU A 156 -23.72 -8.80 -13.94
CA GLU A 156 -24.39 -9.95 -14.52
C GLU A 156 -23.37 -10.85 -15.23
N CYS A 157 -23.12 -12.02 -14.63
CA CYS A 157 -22.16 -13.01 -15.13
C CYS A 157 -22.88 -13.91 -16.16
N SER A 158 -23.17 -13.37 -17.34
CA SER A 158 -23.74 -14.13 -18.46
C SER A 158 -22.63 -14.84 -19.24
N SER A 159 -22.96 -15.99 -19.84
CA SER A 159 -22.07 -16.82 -20.66
C SER A 159 -21.69 -16.19 -22.01
N GLN A 160 -22.27 -15.04 -22.34
CA GLN A 160 -21.84 -14.27 -23.50
C GLN A 160 -20.43 -13.78 -23.24
N LEU A 161 -19.49 -14.27 -24.05
CA LEU A 161 -18.09 -13.88 -24.03
C LEU A 161 -18.00 -12.35 -23.97
N TRP A 162 -17.07 -11.82 -23.19
CA TRP A 162 -16.86 -10.37 -23.07
C TRP A 162 -16.63 -9.70 -24.45
N SER A 163 -16.14 -10.47 -25.43
CA SER A 163 -15.99 -10.05 -26.83
C SER A 163 -17.33 -9.75 -27.49
N THR A 164 -18.40 -10.49 -27.21
CA THR A 164 -19.71 -10.31 -27.84
C THR A 164 -20.45 -9.06 -27.35
N LYS A 165 -20.06 -8.48 -26.20
CA LYS A 165 -20.61 -7.19 -25.74
C LYS A 165 -19.89 -5.97 -26.33
N LEU A 166 -18.63 -6.11 -26.76
CA LEU A 166 -17.89 -5.04 -27.44
C LEU A 166 -18.25 -4.96 -28.92
N PHE A 167 -18.51 -6.09 -29.57
CA PHE A 167 -19.04 -6.16 -30.91
C PHE A 167 -20.56 -6.34 -30.81
N GLY A 168 -21.28 -5.21 -30.66
CA GLY A 168 -22.74 -5.20 -30.61
C GLY A 168 -23.33 -6.18 -31.62
N GLY A 169 -24.16 -7.10 -31.13
CA GLY A 169 -24.59 -8.31 -31.83
C GLY A 169 -24.77 -8.13 -33.33
N GLN A 170 -23.85 -8.67 -34.10
CA GLN A 170 -24.10 -9.08 -35.48
C GLN A 170 -24.03 -10.59 -35.48
N THR A 171 -25.19 -11.20 -35.56
CA THR A 171 -25.32 -12.59 -35.99
C THR A 171 -24.76 -12.70 -37.42
N PRO A 172 -23.88 -13.68 -37.73
CA PRO A 172 -23.56 -13.98 -39.12
C PRO A 172 -24.86 -14.39 -39.82
N MET A 173 -25.13 -13.81 -40.99
CA MET A 173 -26.17 -14.33 -41.88
C MET A 173 -25.81 -15.78 -42.23
N GLU A 174 -26.77 -16.68 -42.04
CA GLU A 174 -26.72 -18.06 -42.51
C GLU A 174 -26.71 -18.05 -44.05
N GLU A 175 -25.80 -18.84 -44.65
CA GLU A 175 -25.87 -19.28 -46.05
C GLU A 175 -26.81 -20.47 -46.19
#